data_AF-A0A1G2EYL7-F1
#
_entry.id   AF-A0A1G2EYL7-F1
#
_cell.length_a   1.000
_cell.length_b   1.000
_cell.length_c   1.000
_cell.angle_alpha   90.00
_cell.angle_beta   90.00
_cell.angle_gamma   90.00
#
_symmetry.space_group_name_H-M   'P 1'
#
loop_
_entity.id
_entity.type
_entity.pdbx_description
1 polymer ?
#
loop_
_entity_poly.entity_id
_entity_poly.type
_entity_poly.pdbx_seq_one_letter_code
_entity_poly.pdbx_strand_id
1 'polypeptide(L)'
;MNPENKKITYFYGNGCPFCEAIAPAVEKPASEGVEFEKLEVWEGTKHEKTYNETNQARMDSLKRHYDANCSGYMIVPSFYDAKQDRLICNPGSYENLKEWVFSVLNL
;
A
#
# COMPACT_ATOMS: atom_id res chain seq x y z
N MET A 1 -15.26 4.80 -14.25
CA MET A 1 -14.21 3.85 -13.80
C MET A 1 -14.09 2.76 -14.84
N ASN A 2 -12.91 2.52 -15.40
CA ASN A 2 -12.69 1.47 -16.40
C ASN A 2 -12.49 0.13 -15.65
N PRO A 3 -13.33 -0.91 -15.87
CA PRO A 3 -13.21 -2.19 -15.17
C PRO A 3 -11.88 -2.93 -15.40
N GLU A 4 -11.08 -2.50 -16.37
CA GLU A 4 -9.75 -3.06 -16.64
C GLU A 4 -8.64 -2.51 -15.73
N ASN A 5 -8.88 -1.40 -15.02
CA ASN A 5 -7.82 -0.81 -14.20
C ASN A 5 -7.38 -1.77 -13.08
N LYS A 6 -6.06 -1.92 -12.94
CA LYS A 6 -5.46 -2.68 -11.84
C LYS A 6 -5.66 -1.90 -10.54
N LYS A 7 -6.39 -2.49 -9.59
CA LYS A 7 -6.66 -1.89 -8.28
C LYS A 7 -5.66 -2.37 -7.25
N ILE A 8 -5.01 -1.44 -6.57
CA ILE A 8 -4.02 -1.70 -5.52
C ILE A 8 -4.46 -0.98 -4.25
N THR A 9 -4.59 -1.70 -3.15
CA THR A 9 -4.85 -1.08 -1.85
C THR A 9 -3.54 -0.50 -1.32
N TYR A 10 -3.53 0.77 -0.92
CA TYR A 10 -2.40 1.47 -0.35
C TYR A 10 -2.71 1.84 1.10
N PHE A 11 -2.04 1.21 2.07
CA PHE A 11 -2.14 1.58 3.48
C PHE A 11 -1.10 2.65 3.81
N TYR A 12 -1.57 3.75 4.41
CA TYR A 12 -0.73 4.89 4.77
C TYR A 12 -1.13 5.48 6.12
N GLY A 13 -0.25 6.28 6.71
CA GLY A 13 -0.60 7.12 7.85
C GLY A 13 -0.10 8.54 7.65
N ASN A 14 -0.92 9.52 8.02
CA ASN A 14 -0.51 10.93 7.99
C ASN A 14 0.63 11.16 9.00
N GLY A 15 1.60 12.02 8.65
CA GLY A 15 2.84 12.24 9.42
C GLY A 15 3.85 11.09 9.36
N CYS A 16 3.63 10.07 8.51
CA CYS A 16 4.63 9.04 8.25
C CYS A 16 5.59 9.51 7.13
N PRO A 17 6.90 9.69 7.42
CA PRO A 17 7.85 10.24 6.44
C PRO A 17 7.99 9.37 5.19
N PHE A 18 7.86 8.05 5.32
CA PHE A 18 7.92 7.14 4.17
C PHE A 18 6.64 7.18 3.33
N CYS A 19 5.48 7.44 3.94
CA CYS A 19 4.21 7.62 3.22
C CYS A 19 4.22 8.94 2.43
N GLU A 20 4.74 10.00 3.03
CA GLU A 20 4.88 11.30 2.36
C GLU A 20 5.86 11.22 1.19
N ALA A 21 6.97 10.51 1.36
CA ALA A 21 7.96 10.30 0.29
C ALA A 21 7.39 9.54 -0.92
N ILE A 22 6.52 8.55 -0.70
CA ILE A 22 5.91 7.75 -1.77
C ILE A 22 4.59 8.37 -2.31
N ALA A 23 3.97 9.31 -1.61
CA ALA A 23 2.67 9.90 -2.01
C ALA A 23 2.62 10.40 -3.47
N PRO A 24 3.66 11.08 -4.01
CA PRO A 24 3.63 11.52 -5.40
C PRO A 24 3.49 10.38 -6.42
N ALA A 25 4.00 9.19 -6.11
CA ALA A 25 3.89 8.00 -6.97
C ALA A 25 2.46 7.47 -7.06
N VAL A 26 1.74 7.52 -5.94
CA VAL A 26 0.37 7.06 -5.80
C VAL A 26 -0.61 8.07 -6.41
N GLU A 27 -0.22 9.34 -6.43
CA GLU A 27 -1.03 10.44 -6.94
C GLU A 27 -0.91 10.66 -8.45
N LYS A 28 0.20 10.24 -9.08
CA LYS A 28 0.56 10.73 -10.42
C LYS A 28 -0.04 10.06 -11.65
N PRO A 29 -0.50 8.79 -11.70
CA PRO A 29 -1.29 8.42 -12.87
C PRO A 29 -2.37 7.33 -12.69
N ALA A 30 -3.63 7.76 -12.80
CA ALA A 30 -4.68 6.95 -13.43
C ALA A 30 -4.38 6.66 -14.92
N SER A 31 -3.43 7.40 -15.53
CA SER A 31 -3.05 7.29 -16.94
C SER A 31 -2.27 6.02 -17.30
N GLU A 32 -1.80 5.24 -16.33
CA GLU A 32 -1.15 3.94 -16.56
C GLU A 32 -2.09 2.75 -16.25
N GLY A 33 -3.39 3.00 -16.10
CA GLY A 33 -4.38 1.94 -15.84
C GLY A 33 -4.31 1.34 -14.44
N VAL A 34 -3.66 2.03 -13.49
CA VAL A 34 -3.58 1.63 -12.08
C VAL A 34 -4.40 2.61 -11.23
N GLU A 35 -5.20 2.07 -10.33
CA GLU A 35 -5.98 2.82 -9.36
C GLU A 35 -5.54 2.39 -7.96
N PHE A 36 -5.09 3.37 -7.16
CA PHE A 36 -4.74 3.12 -5.77
C PHE A 36 -5.92 3.47 -4.86
N GLU A 37 -6.45 2.46 -4.18
CA GLU A 37 -7.38 2.64 -3.06
C GLU A 37 -6.57 3.03 -1.82
N LYS A 38 -6.59 4.31 -1.46
CA LYS A 38 -5.83 4.82 -0.32
C LYS A 38 -6.60 4.60 0.98
N LEU A 39 -6.03 3.84 1.91
CA LEU A 39 -6.59 3.57 3.23
C LEU A 39 -5.68 4.15 4.32
N GLU A 40 -6.13 5.24 4.93
CA GLU A 40 -5.44 5.85 6.07
C GLU A 40 -5.67 5.00 7.31
N VAL A 41 -4.63 4.35 7.83
CA VAL A 41 -4.73 3.49 9.02
C VAL A 41 -4.59 4.28 10.32
N TRP A 42 -3.90 5.43 10.27
CA TRP A 42 -3.84 6.39 11.38
C TRP A 42 -3.52 7.80 10.90
N GLU A 43 -3.80 8.76 11.77
CA GLU A 43 -3.30 10.13 11.70
C GLU A 43 -2.37 10.43 12.89
N GLY A 44 -1.58 11.52 12.79
CA GLY A 44 -0.72 12.01 13.89
C GLY A 44 0.78 11.84 13.63
N THR A 45 1.55 11.60 14.69
CA THR A 45 3.01 11.43 14.61
C THR A 45 3.42 9.99 14.91
N LYS A 46 4.71 9.66 14.78
CA LYS A 46 5.21 8.34 15.17
C LYS A 46 4.99 7.99 16.66
N HIS A 47 4.80 8.98 17.53
CA HIS A 47 4.65 8.79 18.99
C HIS A 47 3.20 8.87 19.46
N GLU A 48 2.33 9.51 18.69
CA GLU A 48 0.94 9.78 19.05
C GLU A 48 0.08 9.60 17.81
N LYS A 49 -0.70 8.53 17.80
CA LYS A 49 -1.49 8.10 16.64
C LYS A 49 -2.94 7.87 17.05
N THR A 50 -3.85 8.32 16.20
CA THR A 50 -5.27 7.95 16.27
C THR A 50 -5.54 7.00 15.10
N TYR A 51 -5.93 5.76 15.41
CA TYR A 51 -6.15 4.74 14.39
C TYR A 51 -7.57 4.81 13.81
N ASN A 52 -7.67 4.63 12.50
CA ASN A 52 -8.94 4.34 11.85
C ASN A 52 -9.21 2.83 11.99
N GLU A 53 -10.12 2.44 12.88
CA GLU A 53 -10.38 1.04 13.20
C GLU A 53 -10.80 0.19 11.99
N THR A 54 -11.57 0.76 11.06
CA THR A 54 -12.02 0.07 9.84
C THR A 54 -10.84 -0.25 8.92
N ASN A 55 -9.99 0.75 8.67
CA ASN A 55 -8.82 0.57 7.80
C ASN A 55 -7.75 -0.30 8.47
N GLN A 56 -7.59 -0.17 9.78
CA GLN A 56 -6.72 -1.03 10.57
C GLN A 56 -7.19 -2.49 10.50
N ALA A 57 -8.47 -2.77 10.71
CA ALA A 57 -9.02 -4.12 10.56
C ALA A 57 -8.83 -4.70 9.15
N ARG A 58 -8.91 -3.84 8.11
CA ARG A 58 -8.59 -4.25 6.74
C ARG A 58 -7.12 -4.62 6.59
N MET A 59 -6.22 -3.86 7.17
CA MET A 59 -4.80 -4.17 7.22
C MET A 59 -4.53 -5.47 7.98
N ASP A 60 -5.17 -5.67 9.14
CA ASP A 60 -5.05 -6.85 10.01
C ASP A 60 -5.49 -8.13 9.30
N SER A 61 -6.51 -8.04 8.43
CA SER A 61 -6.96 -9.17 7.62
C SER A 61 -5.89 -9.71 6.66
N LEU A 62 -4.83 -8.93 6.39
CA LEU A 62 -3.70 -9.31 5.53
C LEU A 62 -2.50 -9.82 6.32
N LYS A 63 -2.67 -10.20 7.61
CA LYS A 63 -1.56 -10.65 8.47
C LYS A 63 -0.67 -11.71 7.81
N ARG A 64 -1.25 -12.69 7.10
CA ARG A 64 -0.47 -13.74 6.40
C ARG A 64 0.51 -13.15 5.37
N HIS A 65 0.14 -12.06 4.70
CA HIS A 65 0.97 -11.39 3.72
C HIS A 65 2.08 -10.57 4.39
N TYR A 66 1.80 -9.93 5.52
CA TYR A 66 2.83 -9.26 6.32
C TYR A 66 3.82 -10.26 6.93
N ASP A 67 3.34 -11.41 7.41
CA ASP A 67 4.21 -12.50 7.89
C ASP A 67 5.16 -12.96 6.79
N ALA A 68 4.67 -13.11 5.55
CA ALA A 68 5.47 -13.56 4.41
C ALA A 68 6.41 -12.50 3.82
N ASN A 69 5.97 -11.24 3.74
CA ASN A 69 6.68 -10.21 2.95
C ASN A 69 7.35 -9.12 3.80
N CYS A 70 7.02 -9.06 5.10
CA CYS A 70 7.38 -7.94 5.97
C CYS A 70 7.87 -8.41 7.34
N SER A 71 8.34 -9.66 7.46
CA SER A 71 8.79 -10.27 8.71
C SER A 71 7.75 -10.19 9.84
N GLY A 72 6.46 -10.21 9.49
CA GLY A 72 5.34 -10.08 10.44
C GLY A 72 5.04 -8.65 10.89
N TYR A 73 5.80 -7.65 10.46
CA TYR A 73 5.54 -6.26 10.83
C TYR A 73 4.45 -5.64 9.95
N MET A 74 3.38 -5.19 10.60
CA MET A 74 2.32 -4.41 9.97
C MET A 74 2.76 -2.96 9.84
N ILE A 75 3.34 -2.61 8.69
CA ILE A 75 3.96 -1.30 8.46
C ILE A 75 3.31 -0.55 7.30
N VAL A 76 3.44 0.77 7.34
CA VAL A 76 3.10 1.67 6.24
C VAL A 76 4.35 2.45 5.79
N PRO A 77 4.46 2.84 4.50
CA PRO A 77 3.52 2.52 3.43
C PRO A 77 3.57 1.03 3.06
N SER A 78 2.42 0.44 2.76
CA SER A 78 2.34 -0.92 2.21
C SER A 78 1.26 -1.00 1.13
N PHE A 79 1.45 -1.91 0.18
CA PHE A 79 0.61 -2.02 -1.00
C PHE A 79 0.17 -3.46 -1.20
N TYR A 80 -1.12 -3.67 -1.42
CA TYR A 80 -1.72 -4.98 -1.60
C TYR A 80 -2.41 -5.10 -2.96
N ASP A 81 -2.05 -6.13 -3.71
CA ASP A 81 -2.65 -6.49 -4.99
C ASP A 81 -3.56 -7.70 -4.78
N ALA A 82 -4.86 -7.45 -4.63
CA ALA A 82 -5.85 -8.50 -4.42
C ALA A 82 -5.99 -9.45 -5.61
N LYS A 83 -5.67 -9.01 -6.84
CA LYS A 83 -5.75 -9.86 -8.03
C LYS A 83 -4.61 -10.88 -8.06
N GLN A 84 -3.44 -10.51 -7.55
CA GLN A 84 -2.26 -11.38 -7.50
C GLN A 84 -1.98 -11.97 -6.10
N ASP A 85 -2.86 -11.73 -5.12
CA ASP A 85 -2.74 -12.14 -3.71
C ASP A 85 -1.36 -11.86 -3.09
N ARG A 86 -0.80 -10.66 -3.33
CA ARG A 86 0.57 -10.32 -2.88
C ARG A 86 0.66 -8.92 -2.28
N LEU A 87 1.68 -8.72 -1.45
CA LEU A 87 1.92 -7.48 -0.71
C LEU A 87 3.38 -7.05 -0.81
N ILE A 88 3.63 -5.75 -0.87
CA ILE A 88 4.94 -5.15 -0.69
C ILE A 88 4.91 -4.14 0.45
N CYS A 89 5.90 -4.20 1.32
CA CYS A 89 6.10 -3.23 2.39
C CYS A 89 7.22 -2.27 2.04
N ASN A 90 6.98 -0.97 2.25
CA ASN A 90 7.94 0.11 2.10
C ASN A 90 8.86 -0.03 0.86
N PRO A 91 8.34 0.17 -0.36
CA PRO A 91 9.13 0.04 -1.58
C PRO A 91 10.32 1.00 -1.67
N GLY A 92 10.36 2.04 -0.83
CA GLY A 92 11.47 2.99 -0.74
C GLY A 92 11.52 4.04 -1.86
N SER A 93 11.17 3.66 -3.09
CA SER A 93 11.12 4.55 -4.25
C SER A 93 9.89 4.32 -5.13
N TYR A 94 9.59 5.29 -5.99
CA TYR A 94 8.55 5.19 -7.00
C TYR A 94 8.84 4.06 -8.00
N GLU A 95 10.10 3.94 -8.41
CA GLU A 95 10.57 2.98 -9.40
C GLU A 95 10.32 1.55 -8.90
N ASN A 96 10.68 1.26 -7.65
CA ASN A 96 10.43 -0.06 -7.03
C ASN A 96 8.94 -0.36 -6.93
N LEU A 97 8.11 0.64 -6.58
CA LEU A 97 6.66 0.48 -6.55
C LEU A 97 6.11 0.19 -7.96
N LYS A 98 6.60 0.90 -8.98
CA LYS A 98 6.19 0.72 -10.38
C LYS A 98 6.57 -0.66 -10.89
N GLU A 99 7.83 -1.07 -10.69
CA GLU A 99 8.31 -2.41 -11.05
C GLU A 99 7.48 -3.49 -10.36
N TRP A 100 7.20 -3.33 -9.07
CA TRP A 100 6.31 -4.23 -8.37
C TRP A 100 4.94 -4.23 -9.03
N VAL A 101 4.23 -3.10 -9.14
CA VAL A 101 2.86 -3.02 -9.70
C VAL A 101 2.75 -3.69 -11.08
N PHE A 102 3.70 -3.48 -11.99
CA PHE A 102 3.64 -4.00 -13.35
C PHE A 102 4.34 -5.35 -13.56
N SER A 103 5.04 -5.88 -12.55
CA SER A 103 5.56 -7.24 -12.63
C SER A 103 4.40 -8.25 -12.73
N VAL A 104 4.54 -9.16 -13.69
CA VAL A 104 3.69 -10.34 -13.83
C VAL A 104 4.44 -11.48 -13.16
N LEU A 105 3.78 -12.19 -12.24
CA LEU A 105 4.29 -13.50 -11.81
C LEU A 105 4.12 -14.44 -13.00
N ASN A 106 5.21 -14.69 -13.73
CA ASN A 106 5.28 -15.80 -14.67
C ASN A 106 5.30 -17.08 -13.83
N LEU A 107 4.13 -17.63 -13.54
CA LEU A 107 3.96 -18.99 -13.02
C LEU A 107 3.89 -19.98 -14.18
#